data_AF-A0AA35MGF3-F1
#
_entry.id   AF-A0AA35MGF3-F1
#
_cell.length_a   1.000
_cell.length_b   1.000
_cell.length_c   1.000
_cell.angle_alpha   90.00
_cell.angle_beta   90.00
_cell.angle_gamma   90.00
#
_symmetry.space_group_name_H-M   'P 1'
#
loop_
_entity.id
_entity.type
_entity.pdbx_description
1 polymer ?
#
loop_
_entity_poly.entity_id
_entity_poly.type
_entity_poly.pdbx_seq_one_letter_code
_entity_poly.pdbx_strand_id
1 'polypeptide(L)'
;MRPVGSPLPPTSSLPPLRTLESSTEEQVFSALQGLSALYCPFAFPFDDASDSHRKALSVADTLVDSGYVSATEGDEDDDREDRLAALRADNFERSHAERWLTGFIARSEMLECFTSEDSRQRAIDQASWVLESFFASTADQDQQMQEELADYAREFSFPVTKDDSHGPVTVDIRLNDGLAGMDSSQPDDVGLQSWGASIVVSKLLCQEPARFGLTTSSLSLSPRIIELGAGTGLVGLVMAKLLPHLGISDPTVIATDYHPAVLENLRSNIKTNFPRLDETRIEAALLDWASPNLEHPLDAPADMLIATDVVYAPEHAAWLRDCSTEILGPDGTLWLVATVRQNGRFEGVSETVEAAFNAIDRPAGKDGRRLTILHAERLEKSNGIGRGDESGYRLFRIGWA
;
A
#
# COMPACT_ATOMS: atom_id res chain seq x y z
N MET A 1 -11.90 42.76 -13.69
CA MET A 1 -12.53 41.57 -13.09
C MET A 1 -11.58 41.07 -12.01
N ARG A 2 -12.04 40.93 -10.76
CA ARG A 2 -11.21 40.43 -9.65
C ARG A 2 -10.91 38.94 -9.87
N PRO A 3 -9.74 38.42 -9.47
CA PRO A 3 -9.47 36.98 -9.52
C PRO A 3 -10.45 36.27 -8.58
N VAL A 4 -11.04 35.17 -9.04
CA VAL A 4 -11.87 34.28 -8.20
C VAL A 4 -10.97 33.75 -7.09
N GLY A 5 -11.22 34.16 -5.85
CA GLY A 5 -10.42 33.76 -4.70
C GLY A 5 -10.46 32.25 -4.50
N SER A 6 -9.35 31.68 -4.03
CA SER A 6 -9.28 30.28 -3.61
C SER A 6 -10.39 29.94 -2.61
N PRO A 7 -11.06 28.77 -2.72
CA PRO A 7 -12.04 28.30 -1.76
C PRO A 7 -11.52 28.39 -0.32
N LEU A 8 -12.33 28.97 0.57
CA LEU A 8 -12.03 29.07 2.00
C LEU A 8 -12.55 27.83 2.75
N PRO A 9 -11.95 27.45 3.89
CA PRO A 9 -12.43 26.34 4.71
C PRO A 9 -13.93 26.50 5.05
N PRO A 10 -14.75 25.42 4.99
CA PRO A 10 -16.16 25.45 5.35
C PRO A 10 -16.46 26.16 6.69
N THR A 11 -15.64 25.94 7.72
CA THR A 11 -15.79 26.59 9.03
C THR A 11 -15.65 28.11 8.99
N SER A 12 -14.95 28.65 7.99
CA SER A 12 -14.68 30.08 7.82
C SER A 12 -15.57 30.73 6.76
N SER A 13 -16.16 29.95 5.85
CA SER A 13 -16.93 30.44 4.72
C SER A 13 -18.45 30.27 4.87
N LEU A 14 -18.91 29.30 5.67
CA LEU A 14 -20.33 29.02 5.82
C LEU A 14 -20.99 29.91 6.88
N PRO A 15 -22.18 30.49 6.58
CA PRO A 15 -22.94 31.22 7.58
C PRO A 15 -23.45 30.26 8.67
N PRO A 16 -23.47 30.65 9.95
CA PRO A 16 -24.01 29.82 11.01
C PRO A 16 -25.46 29.41 10.73
N LEU A 17 -25.78 28.14 10.99
CA LEU A 17 -27.12 27.61 10.78
C LEU A 17 -28.22 28.41 11.50
N ARG A 18 -27.92 29.00 12.66
CA ARG A 18 -28.88 29.79 13.46
C ARG A 18 -29.19 31.17 12.86
N THR A 19 -28.36 31.67 11.96
CA THR A 19 -28.52 32.98 11.33
C THR A 19 -28.99 32.88 9.87
N LEU A 20 -29.27 31.66 9.37
CA LEU A 20 -29.75 31.44 8.01
C LEU A 20 -31.08 32.16 7.71
N GLU A 21 -31.95 32.31 8.71
CA GLU A 21 -33.22 33.06 8.58
C GLU A 21 -33.00 34.55 8.26
N SER A 22 -31.83 35.09 8.60
CA SER A 22 -31.43 36.47 8.31
C SER A 22 -30.50 36.61 7.09
N SER A 23 -30.14 35.50 6.44
CA SER A 23 -29.27 35.50 5.27
C SER A 23 -30.02 35.94 4.02
N THR A 24 -29.33 36.54 3.06
CA THR A 24 -29.90 36.84 1.73
C THR A 24 -29.79 35.63 0.81
N GLU A 25 -30.65 35.58 -0.22
CA GLU A 25 -30.58 34.56 -1.28
C GLU A 25 -29.17 34.44 -1.90
N GLU A 26 -28.51 35.58 -2.17
CA GLU A 26 -27.15 35.63 -2.73
C GLU A 26 -26.12 35.00 -1.79
N GLN A 27 -26.25 35.20 -0.46
CA GLN A 27 -25.34 34.60 0.52
C GLN A 27 -25.50 33.08 0.58
N VAL A 28 -26.73 32.57 0.46
CA VAL A 28 -26.99 31.13 0.43
C VAL A 28 -26.38 30.50 -0.82
N PHE A 29 -26.62 31.07 -2.00
CA PHE A 29 -26.03 30.57 -3.24
C PHE A 29 -24.50 30.68 -3.27
N SER A 30 -23.93 31.75 -2.72
CA SER A 30 -22.47 31.88 -2.61
C SER A 30 -21.86 30.81 -1.70
N ALA A 31 -22.53 30.45 -0.60
CA ALA A 31 -22.08 29.38 0.29
C ALA A 31 -22.15 28.02 -0.40
N LEU A 32 -23.26 27.73 -1.10
CA LEU A 32 -23.42 26.49 -1.86
C LEU A 32 -22.42 26.38 -3.02
N GLN A 33 -22.17 27.48 -3.74
CA GLN A 33 -21.18 27.53 -4.81
C GLN A 33 -19.75 27.31 -4.29
N GLY A 34 -19.42 27.86 -3.12
CA GLY A 34 -18.15 27.60 -2.45
C GLY A 34 -17.97 26.13 -2.08
N LEU A 35 -19.02 25.48 -1.59
CA LEU A 35 -19.00 24.04 -1.31
C LEU A 35 -18.92 23.19 -2.57
N SER A 36 -19.68 23.52 -3.62
CA SER A 36 -19.61 22.84 -4.92
C SER A 36 -18.22 22.94 -5.54
N ALA A 37 -17.60 24.13 -5.50
CA ALA A 37 -16.24 24.34 -6.00
C ALA A 37 -15.19 23.57 -5.20
N LEU A 38 -15.42 23.36 -3.90
CA LEU A 38 -14.49 22.62 -3.04
C LEU A 38 -14.65 21.11 -3.20
N TYR A 39 -15.87 20.59 -3.21
CA TYR A 39 -16.14 19.15 -3.10
C TYR A 39 -16.58 18.48 -4.40
N CYS A 40 -16.88 19.23 -5.45
CA CYS A 40 -17.43 18.66 -6.68
C CYS A 40 -16.76 19.23 -7.95
N PRO A 41 -15.45 18.97 -8.15
CA PRO A 41 -14.64 19.64 -9.18
C PRO A 41 -14.98 19.30 -10.64
N PHE A 42 -15.70 18.19 -10.91
CA PHE A 42 -15.89 17.67 -12.28
C PHE A 42 -17.34 17.45 -12.74
N ALA A 43 -18.33 17.96 -12.02
CA ALA A 43 -19.72 17.86 -12.47
C ALA A 43 -20.45 19.17 -12.22
N PHE A 44 -20.74 19.93 -13.27
CA PHE A 44 -21.69 21.04 -13.21
C PHE A 44 -22.82 20.75 -14.20
N PRO A 45 -24.04 20.40 -13.75
CA PRO A 45 -25.20 20.28 -14.64
C PRO A 45 -25.87 21.63 -14.95
N PHE A 46 -25.41 22.74 -14.34
CA PHE A 46 -26.14 24.00 -14.35
C PHE A 46 -25.47 25.14 -15.13
N ASP A 47 -24.43 24.85 -15.92
CA ASP A 47 -23.90 25.81 -16.90
C ASP A 47 -24.42 25.50 -18.31
N ASP A 48 -24.99 26.53 -18.93
CA ASP A 48 -25.68 26.51 -20.22
C ASP A 48 -24.67 26.42 -21.38
N ALA A 49 -24.91 25.47 -22.29
CA ALA A 49 -24.43 25.37 -23.68
C ALA A 49 -22.94 25.68 -24.03
N SER A 50 -22.17 24.65 -24.39
CA SER A 50 -21.79 24.36 -25.80
C SER A 50 -20.52 23.53 -25.96
N ASP A 51 -20.68 22.57 -26.87
CA ASP A 51 -19.73 21.94 -27.75
C ASP A 51 -18.80 20.79 -27.32
N SER A 52 -19.14 19.69 -27.97
CA SER A 52 -18.47 18.42 -28.16
C SER A 52 -17.03 18.52 -28.65
N HIS A 53 -16.14 17.67 -28.12
CA HIS A 53 -15.16 16.89 -28.91
C HIS A 53 -14.47 15.83 -28.03
N ARG A 54 -15.08 14.63 -27.91
CA ARG A 54 -14.37 13.42 -27.49
C ARG A 54 -13.51 12.93 -28.67
N LYS A 55 -12.18 13.01 -28.54
CA LYS A 55 -11.25 12.35 -29.46
C LYS A 55 -10.72 11.08 -28.78
N ALA A 56 -11.12 9.94 -29.33
CA ALA A 56 -10.50 8.66 -29.08
C ALA A 56 -9.07 8.64 -29.67
N LEU A 57 -8.09 8.17 -28.90
CA LEU A 57 -6.74 7.88 -29.37
C LEU A 57 -6.45 6.40 -29.10
N SER A 58 -6.05 5.69 -30.16
CA SER A 58 -5.64 4.30 -30.16
C SER A 58 -4.25 4.14 -29.55
N VAL A 59 -4.07 3.17 -28.66
CA VAL A 59 -2.76 2.81 -28.12
C VAL A 59 -2.24 1.60 -28.89
N ALA A 60 -1.24 1.86 -29.73
CA ALA A 60 -0.29 0.85 -30.21
C ALA A 60 1.05 1.14 -29.53
N ASP A 61 1.68 0.09 -29.01
CA ASP A 61 3.05 0.02 -28.47
C ASP A 61 3.53 1.19 -27.60
N THR A 62 3.45 1.01 -26.27
CA THR A 62 4.25 1.79 -25.32
C THR A 62 5.05 0.88 -24.40
N LEU A 63 6.35 0.80 -24.74
CA LEU A 63 7.43 0.44 -23.84
C LEU A 63 7.33 1.30 -22.57
N VAL A 64 7.35 0.64 -21.41
CA VAL A 64 7.28 1.29 -20.11
C VAL A 64 8.65 1.91 -19.80
N ASP A 65 8.80 3.18 -20.15
CA ASP A 65 9.87 4.05 -19.66
C ASP A 65 9.45 4.56 -18.27
N SER A 66 10.05 4.02 -17.22
CA SER A 66 9.85 4.44 -15.84
C SER A 66 10.52 5.80 -15.63
N GLY A 67 9.79 6.85 -15.99
CA GLY A 67 10.23 8.25 -15.93
C GLY A 67 10.62 8.69 -14.53
N TYR A 68 11.93 8.69 -14.26
CA TYR A 68 12.57 9.59 -13.32
C TYR A 68 13.61 10.39 -14.12
N VAL A 69 13.17 11.49 -14.74
CA VAL A 69 14.05 12.53 -15.29
C VAL A 69 13.57 13.88 -14.77
N SER A 70 14.52 14.59 -14.15
CA SER A 70 14.38 15.84 -13.41
C SER A 70 13.60 16.97 -14.10
N ALA A 71 12.75 17.61 -13.29
CA ALA A 71 12.39 19.03 -13.17
C ALA A 71 12.62 19.97 -14.38
N THR A 72 11.57 20.73 -14.74
CA THR A 72 11.51 22.20 -14.58
C THR A 72 10.13 22.77 -15.00
N GLU A 73 9.66 23.76 -14.23
CA GLU A 73 8.65 24.81 -14.53
C GLU A 73 7.16 24.55 -14.21
N GLY A 74 6.68 25.05 -13.05
CA GLY A 74 5.23 25.12 -12.73
C GLY A 74 4.78 25.68 -11.36
N ASP A 75 5.58 26.49 -10.65
CA ASP A 75 5.44 26.79 -9.21
C ASP A 75 4.22 27.63 -8.72
N GLU A 76 3.12 27.80 -9.46
CA GLU A 76 1.97 28.60 -8.96
C GLU A 76 0.61 27.88 -8.97
N ASP A 77 0.37 26.95 -9.90
CA ASP A 77 -0.89 26.18 -9.95
C ASP A 77 -0.84 24.91 -9.05
N ASP A 78 0.35 24.35 -8.83
CA ASP A 78 0.58 23.16 -7.99
C ASP A 78 0.25 23.45 -6.51
N ASP A 79 0.73 24.59 -6.02
CA ASP A 79 0.47 25.12 -4.67
C ASP A 79 -1.03 25.30 -4.34
N ARG A 80 -1.86 25.48 -5.36
CA ARG A 80 -3.31 25.72 -5.20
C ARG A 80 -4.08 24.41 -5.09
N GLU A 81 -3.77 23.43 -5.94
CA GLU A 81 -4.44 22.13 -5.89
C GLU A 81 -4.07 21.38 -4.61
N ASP A 82 -2.81 21.47 -4.16
CA ASP A 82 -2.36 20.89 -2.89
C ASP A 82 -3.13 21.43 -1.68
N ARG A 83 -3.38 22.74 -1.64
CA ARG A 83 -4.20 23.37 -0.59
C ARG A 83 -5.65 22.91 -0.63
N LEU A 84 -6.20 22.67 -1.82
CA LEU A 84 -7.56 22.17 -1.97
C LEU A 84 -7.66 20.69 -1.60
N ALA A 85 -6.67 19.88 -1.96
CA ALA A 85 -6.56 18.48 -1.57
C ALA A 85 -6.48 18.35 -0.04
N ALA A 86 -5.65 19.16 0.62
CA ALA A 86 -5.56 19.21 2.08
C ALA A 86 -6.90 19.57 2.75
N LEU A 87 -7.63 20.54 2.19
CA LEU A 87 -8.96 20.92 2.69
C LEU A 87 -10.03 19.86 2.46
N ARG A 88 -9.95 19.10 1.35
CA ARG A 88 -10.86 17.98 1.05
C ARG A 88 -10.61 16.78 1.97
N ALA A 89 -9.36 16.54 2.33
CA ALA A 89 -8.95 15.45 3.23
C ALA A 89 -9.22 15.74 4.72
N ASP A 90 -9.50 17.00 5.08
CA ASP A 90 -9.82 17.37 6.46
C ASP A 90 -11.22 16.87 6.87
N ASN A 91 -11.22 15.82 7.69
CA ASN A 91 -12.44 15.20 8.23
C ASN A 91 -13.28 16.15 9.08
N PHE A 92 -12.68 17.12 9.76
CA PHE A 92 -13.39 18.10 10.57
C PHE A 92 -14.14 19.09 9.70
N GLU A 93 -13.50 19.63 8.66
CA GLU A 93 -14.11 20.53 7.69
C GLU A 93 -15.22 19.82 6.89
N ARG A 94 -14.98 18.59 6.44
CA ARG A 94 -15.99 17.75 5.77
C ARG A 94 -17.20 17.50 6.68
N SER A 95 -16.97 17.09 7.92
CA SER A 95 -18.04 16.86 8.91
C SER A 95 -18.82 18.15 9.24
N HIS A 96 -18.18 19.31 9.16
CA HIS A 96 -18.82 20.60 9.35
C HIS A 96 -19.72 20.95 8.16
N ALA A 97 -19.23 20.76 6.93
CA ALA A 97 -20.00 20.96 5.70
C ALA A 97 -21.22 20.02 5.63
N GLU A 98 -21.06 18.74 5.99
CA GLU A 98 -22.16 17.76 6.01
C GLU A 98 -23.28 18.16 6.98
N ARG A 99 -22.91 18.55 8.21
CA ARG A 99 -23.86 19.06 9.20
C ARG A 99 -24.56 20.32 8.73
N TRP A 100 -23.83 21.19 8.03
CA TRP A 100 -24.40 22.42 7.49
C TRP A 100 -25.40 22.13 6.37
N LEU A 101 -25.05 21.30 5.37
CA LEU A 101 -25.89 20.92 4.24
C LEU A 101 -27.17 20.21 4.71
N THR A 102 -27.03 19.22 5.59
CA THR A 102 -28.18 18.50 6.17
C THR A 102 -29.08 19.45 6.95
N GLY A 103 -28.48 20.34 7.75
CA GLY A 103 -29.21 21.34 8.52
C GLY A 103 -29.85 22.44 7.67
N PHE A 104 -29.30 22.76 6.50
CA PHE A 104 -29.88 23.68 5.53
C PHE A 104 -31.09 23.05 4.84
N ILE A 105 -30.93 21.85 4.27
CA ILE A 105 -32.02 21.11 3.60
C ILE A 105 -33.21 20.91 4.55
N ALA A 106 -32.97 20.55 5.82
CA ALA A 106 -34.03 20.34 6.80
C ALA A 106 -34.85 21.61 7.14
N ARG A 107 -34.32 22.80 6.85
CA ARG A 107 -34.94 24.09 7.22
C ARG A 107 -35.25 24.99 6.02
N SER A 108 -34.98 24.53 4.80
CA SER A 108 -35.14 25.31 3.56
C SER A 108 -36.58 25.83 3.38
N GLU A 109 -37.58 25.06 3.79
CA GLU A 109 -39.01 25.45 3.77
C GLU A 109 -39.33 26.65 4.68
N MET A 110 -38.57 26.84 5.75
CA MET A 110 -38.76 27.92 6.73
C MET A 110 -38.01 29.20 6.36
N LEU A 111 -37.15 29.17 5.33
CA LEU A 111 -36.35 30.31 4.93
C LEU A 111 -37.15 31.24 4.00
N GLU A 112 -37.40 32.47 4.46
CA GLU A 112 -38.10 33.51 3.69
C GLU A 112 -37.16 34.29 2.75
N CYS A 113 -35.87 33.94 2.71
CA CYS A 113 -34.87 34.69 1.95
C CYS A 113 -34.95 34.52 0.42
N PHE A 114 -35.64 33.47 -0.06
CA PHE A 114 -35.72 33.16 -1.49
C PHE A 114 -36.79 33.98 -2.21
N THR A 115 -36.46 34.46 -3.41
CA THR A 115 -37.39 35.28 -4.21
C THR A 115 -38.48 34.48 -4.91
N SER A 116 -38.30 33.16 -5.07
CA SER A 116 -39.30 32.24 -5.64
C SER A 116 -39.12 30.80 -5.14
N GLU A 117 -40.17 30.00 -5.25
CA GLU A 117 -40.10 28.55 -4.98
C GLU A 117 -39.12 27.83 -5.90
N ASP A 118 -39.01 28.26 -7.16
CA ASP A 118 -38.01 27.72 -8.09
C ASP A 118 -36.57 27.99 -7.63
N SER A 119 -36.31 29.14 -7.01
CA SER A 119 -34.98 29.45 -6.47
C SER A 119 -34.68 28.67 -5.19
N ARG A 120 -35.69 28.48 -4.34
CA ARG A 120 -35.60 27.58 -3.17
C ARG A 120 -35.25 26.15 -3.62
N GLN A 121 -35.99 25.62 -4.60
CA GLN A 121 -35.76 24.28 -5.12
C GLN A 121 -34.35 24.14 -5.71
N ARG A 122 -33.87 25.11 -6.50
CA ARG A 122 -32.49 25.10 -7.02
C ARG A 122 -31.44 25.06 -5.92
N ALA A 123 -31.64 25.80 -4.82
CA ALA A 123 -30.72 25.78 -3.69
C ALA A 123 -30.74 24.42 -2.95
N ILE A 124 -31.91 23.79 -2.82
CA ILE A 124 -32.06 22.44 -2.25
C ILE A 124 -31.38 21.40 -3.14
N ASP A 125 -31.59 21.48 -4.46
CA ASP A 125 -30.98 20.55 -5.43
C ASP A 125 -29.46 20.66 -5.39
N GLN A 126 -28.91 21.89 -5.37
CA GLN A 126 -27.47 22.11 -5.27
C GLN A 126 -26.91 21.60 -3.94
N ALA A 127 -27.60 21.83 -2.82
CA ALA A 127 -27.18 21.31 -1.51
C ALA A 127 -27.22 19.78 -1.46
N SER A 128 -28.27 19.18 -2.00
CA SER A 128 -28.46 17.72 -2.03
C SER A 128 -27.39 17.07 -2.88
N TRP A 129 -27.04 17.68 -4.02
CA TRP A 129 -26.00 17.19 -4.90
C TRP A 129 -24.60 17.25 -4.27
N VAL A 130 -24.24 18.33 -3.57
CA VAL A 130 -22.98 18.38 -2.80
C VAL A 130 -23.00 17.34 -1.69
N LEU A 131 -24.13 17.17 -0.99
CA LEU A 131 -24.26 16.16 0.06
C LEU A 131 -24.12 14.74 -0.49
N GLU A 132 -24.73 14.45 -1.64
CA GLU A 132 -24.58 13.18 -2.38
C GLU A 132 -23.12 12.92 -2.74
N SER A 133 -22.31 13.93 -3.09
CA SER A 133 -20.88 13.74 -3.37
C SER A 133 -20.11 13.12 -2.19
N PHE A 134 -20.55 13.37 -0.95
CA PHE A 134 -19.94 12.79 0.25
C PHE A 134 -20.24 11.30 0.39
N PHE A 135 -21.27 10.79 -0.28
CA PHE A 135 -21.77 9.42 -0.17
C PHE A 135 -21.61 8.61 -1.47
N ALA A 136 -21.66 9.26 -2.65
CA ALA A 136 -21.34 8.68 -3.96
C ALA A 136 -19.91 8.10 -3.98
N SER A 137 -19.06 8.68 -3.14
CA SER A 137 -17.71 8.21 -2.85
C SER A 137 -17.63 6.73 -2.42
N THR A 138 -18.65 6.05 -1.87
CA THR A 138 -18.42 4.65 -1.44
C THR A 138 -18.67 3.62 -2.54
N ALA A 139 -19.63 3.85 -3.44
CA ALA A 139 -19.99 2.86 -4.46
C ALA A 139 -19.22 3.07 -5.77
N ASP A 140 -19.09 4.33 -6.21
CA ASP A 140 -18.32 4.65 -7.41
C ASP A 140 -16.81 4.63 -7.14
N GLN A 141 -16.33 4.97 -5.92
CA GLN A 141 -14.91 4.71 -5.61
C GLN A 141 -14.64 3.22 -5.50
N ASP A 142 -15.53 2.38 -4.96
CA ASP A 142 -15.28 0.93 -4.95
C ASP A 142 -15.13 0.38 -6.37
N GLN A 143 -15.96 0.85 -7.30
CA GLN A 143 -15.96 0.39 -8.69
C GLN A 143 -14.80 0.99 -9.52
N GLN A 144 -14.50 2.27 -9.33
CA GLN A 144 -13.40 2.99 -9.97
C GLN A 144 -12.04 2.60 -9.37
N MET A 145 -11.97 2.34 -8.06
CA MET A 145 -10.84 1.69 -7.40
C MET A 145 -10.72 0.25 -7.89
N GLN A 146 -11.80 -0.52 -8.10
CA GLN A 146 -11.67 -1.87 -8.69
C GLN A 146 -11.08 -1.82 -10.11
N GLU A 147 -11.45 -0.81 -10.91
CA GLU A 147 -10.93 -0.59 -12.26
C GLU A 147 -9.48 -0.08 -12.24
N GLU A 148 -9.12 0.87 -11.37
CA GLU A 148 -7.74 1.33 -11.16
C GLU A 148 -6.84 0.23 -10.56
N LEU A 149 -7.33 -0.56 -9.61
CA LEU A 149 -6.64 -1.74 -9.06
C LEU A 149 -6.47 -2.84 -10.13
N ALA A 150 -7.36 -2.91 -11.13
CA ALA A 150 -7.22 -3.83 -12.24
C ALA A 150 -6.14 -3.37 -13.23
N ASP A 151 -5.95 -2.07 -13.42
CA ASP A 151 -4.89 -1.51 -14.28
C ASP A 151 -3.48 -1.81 -13.74
N TYR A 152 -3.33 -2.00 -12.43
CA TYR A 152 -2.05 -2.36 -11.79
C TYR A 152 -1.97 -3.80 -11.32
N ALA A 153 -2.92 -4.65 -11.73
CA ALA A 153 -2.90 -6.05 -11.37
C ALA A 153 -1.78 -6.80 -12.13
N ARG A 154 -0.85 -7.42 -11.40
CA ARG A 154 0.14 -8.35 -11.95
C ARG A 154 -0.18 -9.78 -11.56
N GLU A 155 -0.06 -10.67 -12.54
CA GLU A 155 -0.24 -12.11 -12.35
C GLU A 155 1.12 -12.81 -12.42
N PHE A 156 1.35 -13.69 -11.45
CA PHE A 156 2.55 -14.50 -11.35
C PHE A 156 2.17 -15.97 -11.29
N SER A 157 2.87 -16.79 -12.07
CA SER A 157 2.71 -18.25 -12.07
C SER A 157 4.07 -18.90 -11.86
N PHE A 158 4.21 -19.63 -10.74
CA PHE A 158 5.46 -20.29 -10.38
C PHE A 158 5.29 -21.82 -10.46
N PRO A 159 5.95 -22.50 -11.42
CA PRO A 159 5.96 -23.96 -11.46
C PRO A 159 6.64 -24.55 -10.21
N VAL A 160 6.00 -25.52 -9.58
CA VAL A 160 6.51 -26.20 -8.39
C VAL A 160 7.24 -27.48 -8.79
N THR A 161 8.51 -27.57 -8.41
CA THR A 161 9.29 -28.81 -8.53
C THR A 161 8.92 -29.75 -7.38
N LYS A 162 8.32 -30.90 -7.67
CA LYS A 162 8.03 -31.96 -6.70
C LYS A 162 8.38 -33.32 -7.26
N ASP A 163 8.59 -34.32 -6.39
CA ASP A 163 8.77 -35.70 -6.83
C ASP A 163 7.52 -36.19 -7.60
N ASP A 164 7.74 -36.75 -8.80
CA ASP A 164 6.87 -37.03 -9.98
C ASP A 164 5.47 -37.65 -9.78
N SER A 165 4.96 -37.78 -8.56
CA SER A 165 3.77 -38.56 -8.21
C SER A 165 2.42 -37.92 -8.52
N HIS A 166 2.34 -36.60 -8.75
CA HIS A 166 1.05 -35.89 -8.79
C HIS A 166 0.91 -34.82 -9.89
N GLY A 167 1.57 -34.99 -11.04
CA GLY A 167 1.48 -34.07 -12.20
C GLY A 167 2.04 -32.66 -11.93
N PRO A 168 2.11 -31.79 -12.96
CA PRO A 168 2.63 -30.44 -12.79
C PRO A 168 1.73 -29.62 -11.86
N VAL A 169 2.34 -28.88 -10.93
CA VAL A 169 1.65 -27.94 -10.04
C VAL A 169 2.23 -26.55 -10.25
N THR A 170 1.35 -25.56 -10.23
CA THR A 170 1.70 -24.13 -10.27
C THR A 170 1.18 -23.44 -9.03
N VAL A 171 1.95 -22.48 -8.52
CA VAL A 171 1.48 -21.50 -7.54
C VAL A 171 1.18 -20.22 -8.30
N ASP A 172 -0.11 -19.91 -8.42
CA ASP A 172 -0.59 -18.73 -9.13
C ASP A 172 -0.98 -17.64 -8.13
N ILE A 173 -0.45 -16.43 -8.34
CA ILE A 173 -0.62 -15.27 -7.46
C ILE A 173 -1.08 -14.09 -8.30
N ARG A 174 -2.11 -13.39 -7.84
CA ARG A 174 -2.54 -12.10 -8.41
C ARG A 174 -2.34 -11.00 -7.38
N LEU A 175 -1.58 -9.97 -7.73
CA LEU A 175 -1.31 -8.84 -6.85
C LEU A 175 -1.81 -7.56 -7.48
N ASN A 176 -2.33 -6.66 -6.66
CA ASN A 176 -2.35 -5.24 -6.97
C ASN A 176 -0.97 -4.66 -6.66
N ASP A 177 -0.20 -4.43 -7.73
CA ASP A 177 1.11 -3.79 -7.69
C ASP A 177 0.94 -2.31 -8.05
N GLY A 178 0.26 -1.60 -7.16
CA GLY A 178 -0.02 -0.17 -7.30
C GLY A 178 1.22 0.64 -7.67
N LEU A 179 1.01 1.84 -8.20
CA LEU A 179 2.10 2.74 -8.56
C LEU A 179 2.77 3.34 -7.31
N ALA A 180 3.70 2.61 -6.71
CA ALA A 180 4.66 3.20 -5.79
C ALA A 180 5.42 4.35 -6.50
N GLY A 181 5.37 5.57 -5.96
CA GLY A 181 6.23 6.68 -6.38
C GLY A 181 5.76 7.54 -7.56
N MET A 182 4.45 7.67 -7.80
CA MET A 182 3.94 8.75 -8.67
C MET A 182 4.10 10.13 -8.03
N ASP A 183 4.04 10.20 -6.70
CA ASP A 183 4.26 11.43 -5.96
C ASP A 183 5.65 11.43 -5.32
N SER A 184 6.54 12.26 -5.83
CA SER A 184 7.88 12.46 -5.27
C SER A 184 7.87 13.09 -3.87
N SER A 185 6.71 13.57 -3.40
CA SER A 185 6.48 14.11 -2.06
C SER A 185 6.13 13.05 -1.02
N GLN A 186 5.83 11.80 -1.41
CA GLN A 186 5.49 10.67 -0.53
C GLN A 186 6.52 9.52 -0.65
N PRO A 187 7.76 9.71 -0.15
CA PRO A 187 8.82 8.71 -0.22
C PRO A 187 8.55 7.41 0.57
N ASP A 188 7.49 7.37 1.39
CA ASP A 188 7.12 6.24 2.24
C ASP A 188 6.24 5.18 1.53
N ASP A 189 5.80 5.43 0.29
CA ASP A 189 4.97 4.51 -0.52
C ASP A 189 5.76 3.36 -1.19
N VAL A 190 7.00 3.12 -0.78
CA VAL A 190 7.95 2.16 -1.40
C VAL A 190 7.58 0.66 -1.25
N GLY A 191 6.45 0.32 -0.63
CA GLY A 191 5.96 -1.04 -0.44
C GLY A 191 4.81 -1.48 -1.35
N LEU A 192 4.27 -0.58 -2.20
CA LEU A 192 3.09 -0.87 -3.03
C LEU A 192 3.42 -1.61 -4.35
N GLN A 193 4.70 -1.78 -4.66
CA GLN A 193 5.18 -2.50 -5.84
C GLN A 193 6.06 -3.69 -5.44
N SER A 194 5.83 -4.85 -6.05
CA SER A 194 6.71 -6.01 -5.91
C SER A 194 8.06 -5.76 -6.58
N TRP A 195 9.14 -5.94 -5.81
CA TRP A 195 10.53 -5.75 -6.22
C TRP A 195 11.14 -6.99 -6.86
N GLY A 196 12.23 -6.83 -7.62
CA GLY A 196 12.88 -7.94 -8.35
C GLY A 196 13.28 -9.11 -7.44
N ALA A 197 13.76 -8.81 -6.23
CA ALA A 197 14.17 -9.82 -5.26
C ALA A 197 13.02 -10.75 -4.83
N SER A 198 11.82 -10.21 -4.59
CA SER A 198 10.67 -11.02 -4.15
C SER A 198 10.22 -11.98 -5.24
N ILE A 199 10.26 -11.56 -6.52
CA ILE A 199 9.96 -12.42 -7.67
C ILE A 199 10.99 -13.55 -7.79
N VAL A 200 12.29 -13.23 -7.66
CA VAL A 200 13.36 -14.23 -7.73
C VAL A 200 13.25 -15.24 -6.59
N VAL A 201 13.01 -14.77 -5.37
CA VAL A 201 12.84 -15.63 -4.19
C VAL A 201 11.60 -16.52 -4.32
N SER A 202 10.47 -15.97 -4.73
CA SER A 202 9.24 -16.75 -4.99
C SER A 202 9.46 -17.88 -6.00
N LYS A 203 10.19 -17.60 -7.07
CA LYS A 203 10.60 -18.63 -8.03
C LYS A 203 11.47 -19.71 -7.38
N LEU A 204 12.48 -19.32 -6.61
CA LEU A 204 13.37 -20.26 -5.94
C LEU A 204 12.65 -21.10 -4.88
N LEU A 205 11.69 -20.53 -4.14
CA LEU A 205 10.86 -21.26 -3.18
C LEU A 205 10.10 -22.40 -3.87
N CYS A 206 9.49 -22.14 -5.04
CA CYS A 206 8.77 -23.16 -5.79
C CYS A 206 9.67 -24.19 -6.49
N GLN A 207 10.86 -23.77 -6.96
CA GLN A 207 11.75 -24.63 -7.74
C GLN A 207 12.73 -25.44 -6.89
N GLU A 208 13.17 -24.87 -5.76
CA GLU A 208 14.20 -25.40 -4.87
C GLU A 208 13.76 -25.28 -3.39
N PRO A 209 12.59 -25.78 -2.97
CA PRO A 209 12.07 -25.57 -1.61
C PRO A 209 13.03 -26.07 -0.51
N ALA A 210 13.77 -27.16 -0.79
CA ALA A 210 14.78 -27.71 0.11
C ALA A 210 15.93 -26.73 0.42
N ARG A 211 16.23 -25.80 -0.49
CA ARG A 211 17.24 -24.74 -0.28
C ARG A 211 16.91 -23.87 0.92
N PHE A 212 15.62 -23.60 1.13
CA PHE A 212 15.11 -22.79 2.23
C PHE A 212 14.75 -23.61 3.47
N GLY A 213 15.06 -24.91 3.47
CA GLY A 213 14.65 -25.83 4.54
C GLY A 213 13.16 -26.16 4.52
N LEU A 214 12.44 -25.92 3.42
CA LEU A 214 11.02 -26.25 3.30
C LEU A 214 10.82 -27.74 2.98
N THR A 215 11.20 -28.59 3.93
CA THR A 215 11.01 -30.04 3.85
C THR A 215 10.29 -30.54 5.09
N THR A 216 9.52 -31.62 4.96
CA THR A 216 8.83 -32.28 6.10
C THR A 216 9.79 -32.84 7.15
N SER A 217 11.08 -32.97 6.82
CA SER A 217 12.14 -33.36 7.75
C SER A 217 12.76 -32.19 8.52
N SER A 218 12.66 -30.97 8.00
CA SER A 218 13.30 -29.78 8.58
C SER A 218 12.29 -28.87 9.28
N LEU A 219 11.04 -28.86 8.83
CA LEU A 219 9.94 -28.12 9.44
C LEU A 219 8.97 -29.04 10.15
N SER A 220 8.29 -28.50 11.17
CA SER A 220 7.12 -29.14 11.75
C SER A 220 5.98 -29.23 10.72
N LEU A 221 4.94 -30.00 11.03
CA LEU A 221 3.73 -30.05 10.19
C LEU A 221 2.88 -28.77 10.28
N SER A 222 3.18 -27.91 11.25
CA SER A 222 2.49 -26.65 11.52
C SER A 222 3.50 -25.51 11.77
N PRO A 223 4.35 -25.18 10.78
CA PRO A 223 5.42 -24.22 10.96
C PRO A 223 4.85 -22.81 11.01
N ARG A 224 5.51 -21.96 11.79
CA ARG A 224 5.18 -20.56 11.92
C ARG A 224 6.22 -19.70 11.21
N ILE A 225 5.77 -19.01 10.17
CA ILE A 225 6.63 -18.31 9.22
C ILE A 225 6.22 -16.84 9.18
N ILE A 226 7.19 -15.94 9.33
CA ILE A 226 6.93 -14.50 9.31
C ILE A 226 7.76 -13.85 8.21
N GLU A 227 7.08 -13.15 7.31
CA GLU A 227 7.70 -12.29 6.32
C GLU A 227 7.86 -10.89 6.91
N LEU A 228 9.10 -10.39 6.94
CA LEU A 228 9.46 -9.05 7.41
C LEU A 228 9.53 -8.11 6.21
N GLY A 229 8.71 -7.06 6.22
CA GLY A 229 8.70 -6.05 5.14
C GLY A 229 8.11 -6.64 3.87
N ALA A 230 6.89 -7.16 4.01
CA ALA A 230 6.22 -7.94 2.98
C ALA A 230 5.82 -7.10 1.76
N GLY A 231 5.64 -5.78 1.91
CA GLY A 231 5.14 -4.93 0.84
C GLY A 231 3.80 -5.44 0.32
N THR A 232 3.77 -5.88 -0.95
CA THR A 232 2.59 -6.46 -1.59
C THR A 232 2.24 -7.87 -1.11
N GLY A 233 3.17 -8.56 -0.44
CA GLY A 233 2.98 -9.89 0.13
C GLY A 233 3.31 -11.05 -0.80
N LEU A 234 4.01 -10.80 -1.92
CA LEU A 234 4.29 -11.83 -2.93
C LEU A 234 4.91 -13.10 -2.32
N VAL A 235 5.92 -12.98 -1.46
CA VAL A 235 6.63 -14.13 -0.90
C VAL A 235 5.74 -14.90 0.07
N GLY A 236 5.10 -14.21 1.02
CA GLY A 236 4.18 -14.81 1.97
C GLY A 236 3.03 -15.54 1.29
N LEU A 237 2.43 -14.93 0.26
CA LEU A 237 1.34 -15.55 -0.51
C LEU A 237 1.82 -16.81 -1.25
N VAL A 238 3.02 -16.77 -1.84
CA VAL A 238 3.64 -17.95 -2.46
C VAL A 238 3.85 -19.05 -1.42
N MET A 239 4.41 -18.72 -0.25
CA MET A 239 4.63 -19.70 0.82
C MET A 239 3.31 -20.33 1.30
N ALA A 240 2.28 -19.52 1.53
CA ALA A 240 0.97 -19.99 1.99
C ALA A 240 0.30 -20.96 1.01
N LYS A 241 0.49 -20.79 -0.30
CA LYS A 241 0.02 -21.73 -1.34
C LYS A 241 0.97 -22.91 -1.55
N LEU A 242 2.28 -22.71 -1.43
CA LEU A 242 3.30 -23.74 -1.69
C LEU A 242 3.36 -24.81 -0.60
N LEU A 243 3.37 -24.43 0.68
CA LEU A 243 3.62 -25.35 1.80
C LEU A 243 2.69 -26.58 1.83
N PRO A 244 1.37 -26.46 1.58
CA PRO A 244 0.49 -27.63 1.45
C PRO A 244 0.91 -28.60 0.35
N HIS A 245 1.43 -28.10 -0.77
CA HIS A 245 1.94 -28.94 -1.86
C HIS A 245 3.23 -29.68 -1.49
N LEU A 246 3.94 -29.23 -0.45
CA LEU A 246 5.12 -29.88 0.10
C LEU A 246 4.79 -30.85 1.25
N GLY A 247 3.50 -31.08 1.54
CA GLY A 247 3.05 -31.99 2.60
C GLY A 247 3.02 -31.36 4.00
N ILE A 248 3.14 -30.03 4.11
CA ILE A 248 2.96 -29.30 5.36
C ILE A 248 1.48 -29.01 5.55
N SER A 249 0.86 -29.61 6.57
CA SER A 249 -0.59 -29.63 6.69
C SER A 249 -1.20 -28.32 7.19
N ASP A 250 -0.54 -27.65 8.14
CA ASP A 250 -1.12 -26.53 8.88
C ASP A 250 -0.15 -25.36 9.10
N PRO A 251 0.45 -24.80 8.03
CA PRO A 251 1.37 -23.67 8.18
C PRO A 251 0.63 -22.40 8.60
N THR A 252 1.26 -21.62 9.47
CA THR A 252 0.86 -20.25 9.81
C THR A 252 1.83 -19.28 9.17
N VAL A 253 1.38 -18.48 8.20
CA VAL A 253 2.17 -17.42 7.57
C VAL A 253 1.69 -16.06 8.06
N ILE A 254 2.61 -15.19 8.47
CA ILE A 254 2.29 -13.81 8.86
C ILE A 254 3.12 -12.89 7.99
N ALA A 255 2.48 -12.10 7.15
CA ALA A 255 3.13 -11.08 6.35
C ALA A 255 3.10 -9.76 7.10
N THR A 256 4.27 -9.18 7.38
CA THR A 256 4.38 -7.97 8.20
C THR A 256 4.91 -6.79 7.43
N ASP A 257 4.39 -5.61 7.73
CA ASP A 257 4.90 -4.34 7.23
C ASP A 257 4.67 -3.23 8.27
N TYR A 258 5.27 -2.07 8.07
CA TYR A 258 5.12 -0.90 8.94
C TYR A 258 4.01 0.03 8.43
N HIS A 259 3.98 0.29 7.12
CA HIS A 259 3.19 1.40 6.58
C HIS A 259 1.69 1.04 6.48
N PRO A 260 0.76 1.83 7.05
CA PRO A 260 -0.67 1.51 7.04
C PRO A 260 -1.26 1.28 5.65
N ALA A 261 -0.88 2.08 4.65
CA ALA A 261 -1.37 1.91 3.28
C ALA A 261 -0.84 0.62 2.62
N VAL A 262 0.40 0.24 2.93
CA VAL A 262 0.99 -1.03 2.45
C VAL A 262 0.27 -2.21 3.09
N LEU A 263 0.00 -2.15 4.40
CA LEU A 263 -0.77 -3.17 5.11
C LEU A 263 -2.20 -3.31 4.56
N GLU A 264 -2.85 -2.21 4.19
CA GLU A 264 -4.17 -2.28 3.57
C GLU A 264 -4.13 -2.96 2.19
N ASN A 265 -3.15 -2.59 1.35
CA ASN A 265 -2.94 -3.26 0.07
C ASN A 265 -2.61 -4.75 0.24
N LEU A 266 -1.77 -5.09 1.21
CA LEU A 266 -1.42 -6.47 1.55
C LEU A 266 -2.64 -7.29 1.94
N ARG A 267 -3.56 -6.74 2.77
CA ARG A 267 -4.83 -7.40 3.11
C ARG A 267 -5.71 -7.62 1.88
N SER A 268 -5.78 -6.64 0.99
CA SER A 268 -6.49 -6.77 -0.29
C SER A 268 -5.90 -7.88 -1.18
N ASN A 269 -4.57 -7.96 -1.27
CA ASN A 269 -3.85 -9.01 -1.99
C ASN A 269 -4.10 -10.40 -1.38
N ILE A 270 -4.09 -10.52 -0.04
CA ILE A 270 -4.46 -11.76 0.65
C ILE A 270 -5.87 -12.20 0.28
N LYS A 271 -6.85 -11.30 0.39
CA LYS A 271 -8.26 -11.58 0.06
C LYS A 271 -8.44 -12.01 -1.40
N THR A 272 -7.69 -11.40 -2.32
CA THR A 272 -7.70 -11.74 -3.76
C THR A 272 -7.21 -13.16 -4.01
N ASN A 273 -6.21 -13.62 -3.24
CA ASN A 273 -5.58 -14.92 -3.42
C ASN A 273 -6.22 -16.05 -2.60
N PHE A 274 -6.94 -15.70 -1.53
CA PHE A 274 -7.62 -16.60 -0.62
C PHE A 274 -9.07 -16.10 -0.37
N PRO A 275 -9.99 -16.30 -1.32
CA PRO A 275 -11.38 -15.81 -1.19
C PRO A 275 -12.17 -16.57 -0.12
N ARG A 276 -11.65 -17.71 0.35
CA ARG A 276 -12.26 -18.57 1.36
C ARG A 276 -11.43 -18.54 2.64
N LEU A 277 -12.07 -18.12 3.74
CA LEU A 277 -11.41 -17.95 5.03
C LEU A 277 -10.87 -19.27 5.61
N ASP A 278 -11.53 -20.40 5.36
CA ASP A 278 -11.11 -21.73 5.80
C ASP A 278 -9.86 -22.26 5.07
N GLU A 279 -9.54 -21.70 3.91
CA GLU A 279 -8.33 -22.02 3.14
C GLU A 279 -7.19 -21.01 3.40
N THR A 280 -7.47 -19.92 4.10
CA THR A 280 -6.53 -18.81 4.34
C THR A 280 -5.51 -19.23 5.40
N ARG A 281 -4.24 -19.32 4.99
CA ARG A 281 -3.11 -19.67 5.87
C ARG A 281 -2.13 -18.51 6.08
N ILE A 282 -2.59 -17.30 5.75
CA ILE A 282 -1.80 -16.08 5.81
C ILE A 282 -2.62 -14.94 6.38
N GLU A 283 -2.01 -14.15 7.25
CA GLU A 283 -2.58 -12.90 7.76
C GLU A 283 -1.56 -11.76 7.68
N ALA A 284 -2.06 -10.52 7.64
CA ALA A 284 -1.24 -9.31 7.65
C ALA A 284 -1.16 -8.72 9.05
N ALA A 285 0.04 -8.37 9.51
CA ALA A 285 0.25 -7.75 10.83
C ALA A 285 1.19 -6.54 10.76
N LEU A 286 0.94 -5.54 11.60
CA LEU A 286 1.84 -4.39 11.74
C LEU A 286 3.09 -4.80 12.52
N LEU A 287 4.26 -4.46 12.00
CA LEU A 287 5.53 -4.66 12.71
C LEU A 287 6.50 -3.51 12.40
N ASP A 288 6.81 -2.73 13.43
CA ASP A 288 7.92 -1.78 13.42
C ASP A 288 9.18 -2.47 13.96
N TRP A 289 10.23 -2.60 13.15
CA TRP A 289 11.48 -3.24 13.60
C TRP A 289 12.26 -2.40 14.59
N ALA A 290 12.09 -1.06 14.58
CA ALA A 290 12.78 -0.18 15.51
C ALA A 290 12.15 -0.22 16.91
N SER A 291 10.86 -0.57 17.00
CA SER A 291 10.11 -0.70 18.25
C SER A 291 9.06 -1.82 18.15
N PRO A 292 9.47 -3.10 18.14
CA PRO A 292 8.57 -4.22 17.88
C PRO A 292 7.49 -4.36 18.96
N ASN A 293 6.22 -4.39 18.54
CA ASN A 293 5.11 -4.80 19.38
C ASN A 293 4.76 -6.27 19.09
N LEU A 294 5.12 -7.17 20.02
CA LEU A 294 4.96 -8.62 19.86
C LEU A 294 3.63 -9.13 20.46
N GLU A 295 2.55 -8.37 20.29
CA GLU A 295 1.19 -8.84 20.56
C GLU A 295 0.72 -9.80 19.46
N HIS A 296 -0.38 -10.51 19.70
CA HIS A 296 -0.99 -11.38 18.70
C HIS A 296 -1.20 -10.62 17.36
N PRO A 297 -0.80 -11.19 16.21
CA PRO A 297 -0.41 -12.59 16.02
C PRO A 297 1.08 -12.87 16.20
N LEU A 298 1.92 -11.94 16.68
CA LEU A 298 3.39 -12.00 16.77
C LEU A 298 3.92 -12.45 18.16
N ASP A 299 3.04 -12.86 19.07
CA ASP A 299 3.33 -13.23 20.46
C ASP A 299 4.03 -14.59 20.63
N ALA A 300 4.06 -15.39 19.57
CA ALA A 300 4.70 -16.71 19.53
C ALA A 300 5.95 -16.73 18.64
N PRO A 301 6.99 -17.50 19.03
CA PRO A 301 8.25 -17.58 18.30
C PRO A 301 8.07 -18.13 16.87
N ALA A 302 8.83 -17.61 15.93
CA ALA A 302 8.82 -18.06 14.54
C ALA A 302 9.81 -19.19 14.28
N ASP A 303 9.41 -20.19 13.50
CA ASP A 303 10.32 -21.23 12.97
C ASP A 303 11.16 -20.69 11.81
N MET A 304 10.61 -19.74 11.05
CA MET A 304 11.28 -19.13 9.92
C MET A 304 10.93 -17.65 9.81
N LEU A 305 11.95 -16.82 9.62
CA LEU A 305 11.79 -15.44 9.18
C LEU A 305 12.28 -15.33 7.74
N ILE A 306 11.61 -14.53 6.92
CA ILE A 306 12.06 -14.22 5.57
C ILE A 306 11.92 -12.73 5.29
N ALA A 307 12.92 -12.12 4.67
CA ALA A 307 12.91 -10.71 4.32
C ALA A 307 13.56 -10.50 2.96
N THR A 308 12.89 -9.81 2.04
CA THR A 308 13.36 -9.63 0.66
C THR A 308 13.41 -8.17 0.27
N ASP A 309 14.60 -7.66 -0.05
CA ASP A 309 14.88 -6.28 -0.46
C ASP A 309 14.51 -5.20 0.58
N VAL A 310 14.66 -5.53 1.86
CA VAL A 310 14.26 -4.65 2.97
C VAL A 310 15.37 -3.70 3.47
N VAL A 311 16.61 -3.93 3.06
CA VAL A 311 17.77 -3.17 3.53
C VAL A 311 18.14 -2.12 2.48
N TYR A 312 17.62 -0.90 2.68
CA TYR A 312 17.88 0.25 1.81
C TYR A 312 18.41 1.48 2.58
N ALA A 313 18.60 1.35 3.90
CA ALA A 313 19.34 2.27 4.76
C ALA A 313 20.21 1.48 5.75
N PRO A 314 21.35 2.03 6.23
CA PRO A 314 22.26 1.32 7.13
C PRO A 314 21.61 0.81 8.42
N GLU A 315 20.65 1.56 8.97
CA GLU A 315 19.96 1.25 10.21
C GLU A 315 19.06 0.01 10.08
N HIS A 316 18.56 -0.28 8.87
CA HIS A 316 17.60 -1.36 8.65
C HIS A 316 18.19 -2.73 8.95
N ALA A 317 19.48 -2.93 8.63
CA ALA A 317 20.16 -4.17 8.95
C ALA A 317 20.25 -4.40 10.47
N ALA A 318 20.46 -3.33 11.25
CA ALA A 318 20.52 -3.39 12.71
C ALA A 318 19.12 -3.63 13.32
N TRP A 319 18.11 -2.88 12.89
CA TRP A 319 16.73 -3.06 13.36
C TRP A 319 16.19 -4.45 13.02
N LEU A 320 16.42 -4.93 11.80
CA LEU A 320 16.02 -6.27 11.39
C LEU A 320 16.70 -7.35 12.24
N ARG A 321 18.00 -7.22 12.53
CA ARG A 321 18.74 -8.13 13.41
C ARG A 321 18.16 -8.16 14.81
N ASP A 322 17.89 -6.99 15.38
CA ASP A 322 17.43 -6.85 16.76
C ASP A 322 16.02 -7.40 16.90
N CYS A 323 15.10 -6.97 16.03
CA CYS A 323 13.75 -7.50 15.93
C CYS A 323 13.73 -9.02 15.70
N SER A 324 14.56 -9.54 14.78
CA SER A 324 14.65 -10.99 14.54
C SER A 324 15.15 -11.76 15.77
N THR A 325 16.01 -11.15 16.60
CA THR A 325 16.52 -11.78 17.83
C THR A 325 15.40 -11.97 18.87
N GLU A 326 14.39 -11.09 18.87
CA GLU A 326 13.24 -11.19 19.78
C GLU A 326 12.19 -12.20 19.32
N ILE A 327 12.00 -12.32 17.99
CA ILE A 327 10.89 -13.08 17.40
C ILE A 327 11.29 -14.52 17.00
N LEU A 328 12.55 -14.75 16.60
CA LEU A 328 12.97 -16.05 16.09
C LEU A 328 13.02 -17.11 17.21
N GLY A 329 12.45 -18.28 16.94
CA GLY A 329 12.51 -19.44 17.83
C GLY A 329 13.93 -20.03 17.94
N PRO A 330 14.21 -20.89 18.94
CA PRO A 330 15.55 -21.38 19.28
C PRO A 330 16.22 -22.20 18.17
N ASP A 331 15.44 -22.82 17.28
CA ASP A 331 15.93 -23.58 16.12
C ASP A 331 15.55 -22.90 14.80
N GLY A 332 15.07 -21.66 14.88
CA GLY A 332 14.57 -20.93 13.72
C GLY A 332 15.69 -20.45 12.80
N THR A 333 15.33 -20.18 11.54
CA THR A 333 16.24 -19.59 10.54
C THR A 333 15.66 -18.29 9.99
N LEU A 334 16.50 -17.26 9.89
CA LEU A 334 16.23 -16.05 9.14
C LEU A 334 16.85 -16.14 7.74
N TRP A 335 16.03 -15.95 6.72
CA TRP A 335 16.46 -15.80 5.34
C TRP A 335 16.35 -14.34 4.92
N LEU A 336 17.48 -13.73 4.58
CA LEU A 336 17.54 -12.34 4.16
C LEU A 336 18.08 -12.24 2.74
N VAL A 337 17.35 -11.57 1.87
CA VAL A 337 17.79 -11.25 0.51
C VAL A 337 17.99 -9.76 0.37
N ALA A 338 19.23 -9.34 0.13
CA ALA A 338 19.58 -7.94 -0.08
C ALA A 338 19.96 -7.71 -1.55
N THR A 339 19.41 -6.66 -2.16
CA THR A 339 19.76 -6.29 -3.54
C THR A 339 21.13 -5.61 -3.60
N VAL A 340 21.94 -5.99 -4.58
CA VAL A 340 23.27 -5.40 -4.80
C VAL A 340 23.15 -4.34 -5.88
N ARG A 341 23.33 -3.08 -5.48
CA ARG A 341 23.41 -1.93 -6.39
C ARG A 341 24.85 -1.46 -6.45
N GLN A 342 25.41 -1.39 -7.66
CA GLN A 342 26.81 -1.00 -7.88
C GLN A 342 27.02 0.51 -7.93
N ASN A 343 25.94 1.28 -8.12
CA ASN A 343 26.00 2.73 -8.26
C ASN A 343 24.77 3.37 -7.60
N GLY A 344 24.89 4.64 -7.21
CA GLY A 344 23.78 5.47 -6.73
C GLY A 344 23.63 5.47 -5.21
N ARG A 345 22.52 6.04 -4.71
CA ARG A 345 22.30 6.30 -3.27
C ARG A 345 22.30 5.05 -2.36
N PHE A 346 22.20 3.87 -2.96
CA PHE A 346 22.10 2.57 -2.28
C PHE A 346 23.34 1.70 -2.45
N GLU A 347 24.42 2.23 -3.03
CA GLU A 347 25.72 1.55 -3.12
C GLU A 347 26.23 1.21 -1.70
N GLY A 348 26.73 0.00 -1.51
CA GLY A 348 27.30 -0.42 -0.23
C GLY A 348 26.27 -0.79 0.86
N VAL A 349 24.97 -0.63 0.60
CA VAL A 349 23.93 -0.89 1.61
C VAL A 349 23.83 -2.39 1.91
N SER A 350 24.03 -3.26 0.93
CA SER A 350 23.98 -4.72 1.13
C SER A 350 25.06 -5.24 2.09
N GLU A 351 26.17 -4.54 2.18
CA GLU A 351 27.33 -4.82 3.03
C GLU A 351 27.04 -4.49 4.50
N THR A 352 26.05 -3.62 4.77
CA THR A 352 25.61 -3.29 6.13
C THR A 352 25.01 -4.51 6.86
N VAL A 353 24.48 -5.49 6.11
CA VAL A 353 24.00 -6.76 6.67
C VAL A 353 25.13 -7.48 7.39
N GLU A 354 26.27 -7.70 6.74
CA GLU A 354 27.40 -8.38 7.37
C GLU A 354 27.95 -7.59 8.55
N ALA A 355 27.99 -6.25 8.46
CA ALA A 355 28.41 -5.42 9.57
C ALA A 355 27.47 -5.56 10.78
N ALA A 356 26.15 -5.52 10.57
CA ALA A 356 25.16 -5.64 11.62
C ALA A 356 25.22 -7.00 12.33
N PHE A 357 25.30 -8.10 11.57
CA PHE A 357 25.34 -9.45 12.14
C PHE A 357 26.73 -9.85 12.69
N ASN A 358 27.79 -9.09 12.39
CA ASN A 358 29.10 -9.25 13.01
C ASN A 358 29.38 -8.29 14.17
N ALA A 359 28.50 -7.32 14.43
CA ALA A 359 28.67 -6.34 15.51
C ALA A 359 28.86 -7.02 16.87
N ILE A 360 29.80 -6.50 17.68
CA ILE A 360 30.19 -7.09 18.97
C ILE A 360 29.07 -6.93 20.00
N ASP A 361 28.36 -5.81 19.95
CA ASP A 361 27.31 -5.39 20.87
C ASP A 361 25.91 -5.86 20.46
N ARG A 362 25.79 -6.71 19.44
CA ARG A 362 24.49 -7.26 18.99
C ARG A 362 23.73 -7.95 20.13
N PRO A 363 22.39 -8.01 20.10
CA PRO A 363 21.63 -8.68 21.14
C PRO A 363 21.90 -10.19 21.14
N ALA A 364 21.72 -10.81 22.30
CA ALA A 364 21.75 -12.25 22.46
C ALA A 364 20.32 -12.75 22.67
N GLY A 365 20.02 -13.94 22.13
CA GLY A 365 18.76 -14.63 22.38
C GLY A 365 18.64 -15.08 23.84
N LYS A 366 17.48 -15.64 24.18
CA LYS A 366 17.15 -16.10 25.54
C LYS A 366 18.13 -17.13 26.11
N ASP A 367 18.83 -17.85 25.24
CA ASP A 367 19.83 -18.87 25.57
C ASP A 367 21.28 -18.39 25.49
N GLY A 368 21.50 -17.09 25.23
CA GLY A 368 22.82 -16.47 25.12
C GLY A 368 23.48 -16.60 23.74
N ARG A 369 22.90 -17.37 22.81
CA ARG A 369 23.38 -17.44 21.41
C ARG A 369 23.07 -16.15 20.68
N ARG A 370 23.79 -15.89 19.58
CA ARG A 370 23.59 -14.67 18.78
C ARG A 370 23.25 -15.04 17.36
N LEU A 371 22.31 -14.31 16.76
CA LEU A 371 22.06 -14.45 15.33
C LEU A 371 23.34 -14.12 14.56
N THR A 372 23.75 -15.06 13.72
CA THR A 372 25.00 -15.02 12.97
C THR A 372 24.74 -15.56 11.56
N ILE A 373 25.42 -14.98 10.57
CA ILE A 373 25.35 -15.44 9.18
C ILE A 373 26.03 -16.82 9.10
N LEU A 374 25.22 -17.85 8.85
CA LEU A 374 25.68 -19.23 8.71
C LEU A 374 26.11 -19.54 7.28
N HIS A 375 25.46 -18.90 6.30
CA HIS A 375 25.76 -19.04 4.89
C HIS A 375 25.41 -17.74 4.16
N ALA A 376 26.20 -17.40 3.13
CA ALA A 376 25.94 -16.29 2.24
C ALA A 376 26.30 -16.69 0.81
N GLU A 377 25.43 -16.38 -0.13
CA GLU A 377 25.64 -16.65 -1.55
C GLU A 377 25.07 -15.54 -2.43
N ARG A 378 25.50 -15.52 -3.70
CA ARG A 378 25.04 -14.55 -4.69
C ARG A 378 23.95 -15.17 -5.55
N LEU A 379 22.84 -14.46 -5.73
CA LEU A 379 21.81 -14.77 -6.69
C LEU A 379 21.95 -13.88 -7.92
N GLU A 380 21.76 -14.47 -9.09
CA GLU A 380 21.76 -13.72 -10.35
C GLU A 380 20.43 -13.01 -10.56
N LYS A 381 20.50 -11.83 -11.18
CA LYS A 381 19.32 -11.13 -11.67
C LYS A 381 18.78 -11.87 -12.90
N SER A 382 17.49 -12.17 -12.91
CA SER A 382 16.84 -12.74 -14.08
C SER A 382 16.56 -11.66 -15.13
N ASN A 383 16.77 -11.97 -16.41
CA ASN A 383 16.46 -11.05 -17.51
C ASN A 383 14.99 -10.62 -17.46
N GLY A 384 14.74 -9.31 -17.51
CA GLY A 384 13.39 -8.74 -17.46
C GLY A 384 12.76 -8.66 -16.06
N ILE A 385 13.47 -9.05 -15.00
CA ILE A 385 13.00 -8.98 -13.61
C ILE A 385 13.92 -8.04 -12.81
N GLY A 386 13.34 -7.09 -12.07
CA GLY A 386 14.08 -6.12 -11.26
C GLY A 386 14.59 -4.90 -12.04
N ARG A 387 14.95 -3.82 -11.33
CA ARG A 387 15.32 -2.52 -11.94
C ARG A 387 16.68 -2.53 -12.61
N GLY A 388 16.87 -1.66 -13.60
CA GLY A 388 18.09 -1.61 -14.43
C GLY A 388 19.39 -1.37 -13.65
N ASP A 389 19.32 -0.74 -12.48
CA ASP A 389 20.44 -0.46 -11.57
C ASP A 389 20.81 -1.62 -10.64
N GLU A 390 19.99 -2.67 -10.60
CA GLU A 390 20.25 -3.89 -9.81
C GLU A 390 21.23 -4.81 -10.54
N SER A 391 22.31 -5.20 -9.85
CA SER A 391 23.37 -6.06 -10.40
C SER A 391 23.27 -7.54 -9.98
N GLY A 392 22.26 -7.87 -9.16
CA GLY A 392 22.02 -9.18 -8.55
C GLY A 392 21.60 -9.03 -7.09
N TYR A 393 21.57 -10.16 -6.38
CA TYR A 393 21.14 -10.20 -4.97
C TYR A 393 22.13 -11.01 -4.14
N ARG A 394 22.15 -10.78 -2.82
CA ARG A 394 22.83 -11.62 -1.83
C ARG A 394 21.79 -12.31 -0.97
N LEU A 395 21.84 -13.64 -0.92
CA LEU A 395 21.02 -14.46 -0.04
C LEU A 395 21.85 -14.84 1.19
N PHE A 396 21.31 -14.55 2.36
CA PHE A 396 21.90 -14.87 3.66
C PHE A 396 21.01 -15.87 4.39
N ARG A 397 21.62 -16.94 4.88
CA ARG A 397 21.03 -17.83 5.88
C ARG A 397 21.59 -17.47 7.24
N ILE A 398 20.74 -17.05 8.15
CA ILE A 398 21.10 -16.57 9.48
C ILE A 398 20.43 -17.46 10.53
N GLY A 399 21.16 -17.81 11.58
CA GLY A 399 20.65 -18.61 12.68
C GLY A 399 21.48 -18.42 13.95
N TRP A 400 21.09 -19.12 15.01
CA TRP A 400 21.74 -19.03 16.33
C TRP A 400 23.10 -19.73 16.35
N ALA A 401 24.15 -19.01 16.75
CA ALA A 401 25.51 -19.54 16.91
C ALA A 401 26.15 -19.10 18.25
#